data_AF-A0A699Z1L3-F1
#
_entry.id   AF-A0A699Z1L3-F1
#
_cell.length_a   1.000
_cell.length_b   1.000
_cell.length_c   1.000
_cell.angle_alpha   90.00
_cell.angle_beta   90.00
_cell.angle_gamma   90.00
#
_symmetry.space_group_name_H-M   'P 1'
#
loop_
_entity.id
_entity.type
_entity.pdbx_description
1 polymer ?
#
loop_
_entity_poly.entity_id
_entity_poly.type
_entity_poly.pdbx_seq_one_letter_code
_entity_poly.pdbx_strand_id
1 'polypeptide(L)'
;MVTAAIVTCGGLCPGLNDVVAGIVNKLTDYGVPEGNILGIKYGFRGFYDQAAKPVPLTKRGVDGIQLQGGTILGTSRGGANMK
;
A
#
# COMPACT_ATOMS: atom_id res chain seq x y z
N MET A 1 3.83 0.22 -20.05
CA MET A 1 3.78 -0.76 -18.95
C MET A 1 3.08 -0.10 -17.77
N VAL A 2 2.22 -0.80 -17.04
CA VAL A 2 1.44 -0.23 -15.92
C VAL A 2 2.27 -0.29 -14.63
N THR A 3 2.19 0.76 -13.82
CA THR A 3 2.73 0.82 -12.45
C THR A 3 1.61 1.31 -11.53
N ALA A 4 1.41 0.62 -10.41
CA ALA A 4 0.35 0.92 -9.45
C ALA A 4 0.94 1.17 -8.06
N ALA A 5 0.47 2.20 -7.38
CA ALA A 5 0.83 2.50 -6.00
C ALA A 5 -0.40 2.38 -5.10
N ILE A 6 -0.26 1.68 -3.97
CA ILE A 6 -1.29 1.48 -2.96
C ILE A 6 -0.89 2.27 -1.72
N VAL A 7 -1.83 3.04 -1.16
CA VAL A 7 -1.64 3.84 0.05
C VAL A 7 -2.87 3.70 0.94
N THR A 8 -2.67 3.63 2.26
CA THR A 8 -3.74 3.65 3.25
C THR A 8 -3.64 4.93 4.09
N CYS A 9 -4.71 5.73 4.10
CA CYS A 9 -4.76 7.05 4.74
C CYS A 9 -5.89 7.14 5.78
N GLY A 10 -5.77 8.07 6.72
CA GLY A 10 -6.82 8.36 7.69
C GLY A 10 -6.83 7.43 8.91
N GLY A 11 -8.02 7.12 9.43
CA GLY A 11 -8.20 6.23 10.57
C GLY A 11 -8.02 4.76 10.21
N LEU A 12 -7.62 3.94 11.19
CA LEU A 12 -7.61 2.49 11.02
C LEU A 12 -9.04 1.94 11.05
N CYS A 13 -9.33 1.02 10.13
CA CYS A 13 -10.58 0.28 10.05
C CYS A 13 -10.25 -1.21 9.85
N PRO A 14 -11.02 -2.15 10.44
CA PRO A 14 -10.91 -3.56 10.10
C PRO A 14 -11.08 -3.77 8.59
N GLY A 15 -10.25 -4.64 8.00
CA GLY A 15 -10.32 -4.96 6.57
C GLY A 15 -9.34 -4.22 5.65
N LEU A 16 -8.58 -3.24 6.16
CA LEU A 16 -7.61 -2.52 5.31
C LEU A 16 -6.55 -3.44 4.71
N ASN A 17 -6.09 -4.42 5.48
CA ASN A 17 -5.15 -5.43 4.98
C ASN A 17 -5.78 -6.37 3.94
N ASP A 18 -7.05 -6.77 4.12
CA ASP A 18 -7.82 -7.54 3.14
C ASP A 18 -7.90 -6.80 1.80
N VAL A 19 -8.16 -5.49 1.83
CA VAL A 19 -8.20 -4.64 0.64
C VAL A 19 -6.83 -4.58 -0.03
N VAL A 20 -5.75 -4.36 0.73
CA VAL A 20 -4.39 -4.33 0.17
C VAL A 20 -4.04 -5.68 -0.48
N ALA A 21 -4.28 -6.80 0.20
CA ALA A 21 -4.03 -8.13 -0.34
C ALA A 21 -4.87 -8.42 -1.59
N GLY A 22 -6.15 -8.04 -1.58
CA GLY A 22 -7.05 -8.19 -2.72
C GLY A 22 -6.58 -7.42 -3.96
N ILE A 23 -6.16 -6.17 -3.79
CA ILE A 23 -5.65 -5.34 -4.90
C ILE A 23 -4.36 -5.93 -5.45
N VAL A 24 -3.40 -6.30 -4.60
CA VAL A 24 -2.12 -6.90 -5.04
C VAL A 24 -2.35 -8.20 -5.82
N ASN A 25 -3.24 -9.06 -5.33
CA ASN A 25 -3.62 -10.29 -6.03
C ASN A 25 -4.21 -9.99 -7.40
N LYS A 26 -5.17 -9.05 -7.50
CA LYS A 26 -5.81 -8.71 -8.77
C LYS A 26 -4.85 -8.08 -9.77
N LEU A 27 -3.98 -7.16 -9.33
CA LEU A 27 -2.96 -6.58 -10.21
C LEU A 27 -1.99 -7.64 -10.74
N THR A 28 -1.62 -8.61 -9.88
CA THR A 28 -0.81 -9.76 -10.29
C THR A 28 -1.53 -10.62 -11.32
N ASP A 29 -2.82 -10.93 -11.10
CA ASP A 29 -3.64 -11.70 -12.03
C ASP A 29 -3.81 -10.99 -13.40
N TYR A 30 -3.79 -9.66 -13.42
CA TYR A 30 -3.77 -8.84 -14.64
C TYR A 30 -2.39 -8.74 -15.32
N GLY A 31 -1.35 -9.39 -14.77
CA GLY A 31 -0.01 -9.41 -15.35
C GLY A 31 0.85 -8.18 -15.05
N VAL A 32 0.51 -7.39 -14.03
CA VAL A 32 1.41 -6.31 -13.56
C VAL A 32 2.65 -6.95 -12.91
N PRO A 33 3.88 -6.60 -13.33
CA PRO A 33 5.09 -7.15 -12.72
C PRO A 33 5.15 -6.80 -11.23
N GLU A 34 5.67 -7.71 -10.41
CA GLU A 34 5.77 -7.50 -8.95
C GLU A 34 6.57 -6.24 -8.57
N GLY A 35 7.59 -5.86 -9.36
CA GLY A 35 8.36 -4.62 -9.16
C GLY A 35 7.59 -3.32 -9.46
N ASN A 36 6.40 -3.44 -10.07
CA ASN A 36 5.56 -2.31 -10.48
C ASN A 36 4.34 -2.13 -9.57
N ILE A 37 4.17 -2.97 -8.54
CA ILE A 37 3.14 -2.80 -7.51
C ILE A 37 3.83 -2.25 -6.26
N LEU A 38 3.57 -1.00 -5.93
CA LEU A 38 4.27 -0.26 -4.89
C LEU A 38 3.34 0.03 -3.72
N GLY A 39 3.83 -0.11 -2.50
CA GLY A 39 3.18 0.30 -1.26
C GLY A 39 3.79 1.59 -0.75
N ILE A 40 2.95 2.59 -0.51
CA ILE A 40 3.35 3.88 0.06
C ILE A 40 3.08 3.85 1.57
N LYS A 41 4.11 4.09 2.37
CA LYS A 41 4.01 3.97 3.82
C LYS A 41 3.46 5.25 4.46
N TYR A 42 2.73 5.09 5.56
CA TYR A 42 2.29 6.19 6.43
C TYR A 42 1.36 7.21 5.73
N GLY A 43 0.42 6.72 4.93
CA GLY A 43 -0.52 7.58 4.20
C GLY A 43 0.16 8.56 3.24
N PHE A 44 -0.40 9.76 3.09
CA PHE A 44 0.15 10.76 2.16
C PHE A 44 1.57 11.21 2.49
N ARG A 45 2.00 11.06 3.75
CA ARG A 45 3.37 11.37 4.17
C ARG A 45 4.41 10.59 3.38
N GLY A 46 4.13 9.34 3.02
CA GLY A 46 5.04 8.51 2.24
C GLY A 46 5.36 9.02 0.85
N PHE A 47 4.61 10.00 0.31
CA PHE A 47 4.92 10.60 -0.99
C PHE A 47 5.96 11.73 -0.91
N TYR A 48 6.04 12.44 0.23
CA TYR A 48 6.91 13.62 0.35
C TYR A 48 7.99 13.48 1.44
N ASP A 49 7.92 12.44 2.26
CA ASP A 49 9.00 12.09 3.19
C ASP A 49 10.11 11.34 2.44
N GLN A 50 11.26 12.00 2.24
CA GLN A 50 12.39 11.43 1.51
C GLN A 50 12.96 10.15 2.15
N ALA A 51 12.71 9.93 3.45
CA ALA A 51 13.11 8.70 4.12
C ALA A 51 12.12 7.54 3.89
N ALA A 52 10.88 7.84 3.50
CA ALA A 52 9.82 6.86 3.28
C ALA A 52 9.80 6.37 1.84
N LYS A 53 10.74 5.48 1.48
CA LYS A 53 10.75 4.89 0.13
C LYS A 53 9.54 3.97 -0.09
N PRO A 54 8.92 3.98 -1.29
CA PRO A 54 7.94 2.98 -1.69
C PRO A 54 8.51 1.57 -1.55
N VAL A 55 7.68 0.64 -1.07
CA VAL A 55 8.08 -0.77 -0.93
C VAL A 55 7.39 -1.61 -2.01
N PRO A 56 8.08 -2.57 -2.65
CA PRO A 56 7.42 -3.48 -3.56
C PRO A 56 6.43 -4.36 -2.80
N LEU A 57 5.23 -4.55 -3.37
CA LEU A 57 4.20 -5.45 -2.86
C LEU A 57 4.09 -6.65 -3.79
N THR A 58 4.32 -7.83 -3.24
CA THR A 58 4.28 -9.09 -3.98
C THR A 58 3.15 -9.96 -3.46
N LYS A 59 2.67 -10.90 -4.29
CA LYS A 59 1.63 -11.85 -3.90
C LYS A 59 2.02 -12.62 -2.63
N ARG A 60 3.29 -13.01 -2.52
CA ARG A 60 3.86 -13.66 -1.34
C ARG A 60 3.99 -12.70 -0.15
N GLY A 61 4.33 -11.43 -0.39
CA GLY A 61 4.52 -10.43 0.66
C GLY A 61 3.22 -10.00 1.34
N VAL A 62 2.08 -10.14 0.66
CA VAL A 62 0.75 -9.86 1.22
C VAL A 62 0.02 -11.11 1.70
N ASP A 63 0.65 -12.29 1.66
CA ASP A 63 -0.01 -13.50 2.13
C ASP A 63 -0.20 -13.47 3.65
N GLY A 64 -1.40 -13.79 4.11
CA GLY A 64 -1.76 -13.82 5.53
C GLY A 64 -1.96 -12.46 6.22
N ILE A 65 -1.74 -11.32 5.55
CA ILE A 65 -1.85 -10.00 6.19
C ILE A 65 -3.28 -9.66 6.63
N GLN A 66 -4.29 -10.25 6.00
CA GLN A 66 -5.71 -10.11 6.37
C GLN A 66 -6.00 -10.58 7.80
N LEU A 67 -5.15 -11.45 8.36
CA LEU A 67 -5.25 -11.91 9.75
C LEU A 67 -4.64 -10.90 10.74
N GLN A 68 -4.00 -9.84 10.25
CA GLN A 68 -3.36 -8.81 11.06
C GLN A 68 -4.23 -7.56 11.14
N GLY A 69 -4.37 -7.01 12.35
CA GLY A 69 -5.06 -5.75 12.56
C GLY A 69 -4.35 -4.56 11.94
N GLY A 70 -5.11 -3.52 11.58
CA GLY A 70 -4.56 -2.28 11.02
C GLY A 70 -4.21 -2.41 9.54
N THR A 71 -3.05 -1.89 9.14
CA THR A 71 -2.56 -1.92 7.77
C THR A 71 -1.04 -2.06 7.71
N ILE A 72 -0.52 -2.96 6.88
CA ILE A 72 0.94 -3.19 6.71
C ILE A 72 1.70 -1.95 6.19
N LEU A 73 0.99 -1.02 5.55
CA LEU A 73 1.56 0.22 5.03
C LEU A 73 1.65 1.30 6.12
N GLY A 74 0.93 1.14 7.23
CA GLY A 74 0.71 2.20 8.20
C GLY A 74 -0.14 3.34 7.64
N THR A 75 -0.79 4.09 8.52
CA THR A 75 -1.59 5.26 8.14
C THR A 75 -1.06 6.53 8.82
N SER A 76 -1.36 7.68 8.25
CA SER A 76 -1.15 8.99 8.87
C SER A 76 -2.40 9.84 8.73
N ARG A 77 -2.57 10.77 9.67
CA ARG A 77 -3.51 11.89 9.57
C ARG A 77 -2.75 13.13 9.08
N GLY A 78 -3.41 13.98 8.30
CA GLY A 78 -2.80 15.15 7.67
C GLY A 78 -2.47 14.94 6.19
N GLY A 79 -2.58 16.02 5.40
CA GLY A 79 -2.37 16.04 3.95
C GLY A 79 -0.99 16.58 3.55
N ALA A 80 -0.67 16.47 2.27
CA ALA A 80 0.48 17.16 1.68
C ALA A 80 0.12 18.63 1.46
N ASN A 81 1.02 19.55 1.82
CA ASN A 81 0.89 20.96 1.44
C ASN A 81 1.33 21.07 -0.03
N MET A 82 0.40 20.77 -0.94
CA MET A 82 0.62 20.95 -2.38
C MET A 82 0.47 22.44 -2.68
N LYS A 83 1.59 23.17 -2.68
CA LYS A 83 1.68 24.51 -3.28
C LYS A 83 2.17 24.40 -4.71
#